data_AF-A0A969RJR8-F1
#
_entry.id   AF-A0A969RJR8-F1
#
_cell.length_a   1.000
_cell.length_b   1.000
_cell.length_c   1.000
_cell.angle_alpha   90.00
_cell.angle_beta   90.00
_cell.angle_gamma   90.00
#
_symmetry.space_group_name_H-M   'P 1'
#
loop_
_entity.id
_entity.type
_entity.pdbx_description
1 polymer ?
#
loop_
_entity_poly.entity_id
_entity_poly.type
_entity_poly.pdbx_seq_one_letter_code
_entity_poly.pdbx_strand_id
1 'polypeptide(L)'
;MLGTITEQGFVFRGNAQQVKLSLKFFPEGFGLYLNRKKQLDTIGLAIEQRRTLIAMMGHRNLSILCFEGGSLKTAQSNSDGPGFWSAFEKAARSLGVTPADYSALLSALTTGQTKQISQVRAGVYDFAEMAEAVRQTYWQAVSVYLQDNLLG
;
A
#
# COMPACT_ATOMS: atom_id res chain seq x y z
N MET A 1 19.91 -8.23 -33.32
CA MET A 1 18.74 -9.12 -33.09
C MET A 1 17.80 -8.38 -32.13
N LEU A 2 17.05 -7.41 -32.66
CA LEU A 2 16.15 -6.46 -31.94
C LEU A 2 14.83 -6.29 -32.72
N GLY A 3 14.44 -7.32 -33.49
CA GLY A 3 13.51 -7.19 -34.62
C GLY A 3 12.15 -7.86 -34.45
N THR A 4 11.70 -8.21 -33.25
CA THR A 4 10.45 -8.99 -33.06
C THR A 4 9.34 -8.28 -32.29
N ILE A 5 9.59 -7.11 -31.68
CA ILE A 5 8.54 -6.35 -30.97
C ILE A 5 7.82 -5.37 -31.92
N THR A 6 8.46 -4.94 -33.01
CA THR A 6 7.90 -3.97 -33.97
C THR A 6 7.13 -4.59 -35.13
N GLU A 7 7.18 -5.92 -35.33
CA GLU A 7 6.55 -6.58 -36.49
C GLU A 7 5.03 -6.78 -36.34
N GLN A 8 4.45 -6.68 -35.15
CA GLN A 8 3.00 -6.87 -34.97
C GLN A 8 2.17 -5.58 -34.99
N GLY A 9 2.82 -4.40 -35.07
CA GLY A 9 2.13 -3.11 -35.09
C GLY A 9 1.19 -2.87 -33.89
N PHE A 10 0.61 -1.68 -33.80
CA PHE A 10 -0.51 -1.46 -32.89
C PHE A 10 -1.78 -2.00 -33.56
N VAL A 11 -2.14 -3.26 -33.27
CA VAL A 11 -3.27 -4.02 -33.87
C VAL A 11 -4.65 -3.34 -33.68
N PHE A 12 -4.72 -2.28 -32.88
CA PHE A 12 -5.95 -1.60 -32.50
C PHE A 12 -6.24 -0.30 -33.27
N ARG A 13 -5.31 0.19 -34.11
CA ARG A 13 -5.53 1.43 -34.86
C ARG A 13 -6.57 1.22 -35.97
N GLY A 14 -7.70 1.92 -35.91
CA GLY A 14 -8.76 1.86 -36.91
C GLY A 14 -9.75 0.70 -36.75
N ASN A 15 -9.60 -0.13 -35.71
CA ASN A 15 -10.50 -1.24 -35.42
C ASN A 15 -11.45 -0.86 -34.29
N ALA A 16 -12.77 -1.00 -34.52
CA ALA A 16 -13.76 -0.87 -33.46
C ALA A 16 -13.55 -1.96 -32.41
N GLN A 17 -13.27 -1.58 -31.17
CA GLN A 17 -13.21 -2.51 -30.05
C GLN A 17 -14.61 -2.67 -29.48
N GLN A 18 -15.18 -3.87 -29.60
CA GLN A 18 -16.42 -4.22 -28.92
C GLN A 18 -16.10 -5.13 -27.75
N VAL A 19 -16.40 -4.68 -26.54
CA VAL A 19 -16.21 -5.47 -25.32
C VAL A 19 -17.55 -5.72 -24.68
N LYS A 20 -17.87 -6.99 -24.43
CA LYS A 20 -19.01 -7.39 -23.61
C LYS A 20 -18.51 -7.61 -22.19
N LEU A 21 -18.82 -6.68 -21.28
CA LEU A 21 -18.42 -6.76 -19.88
C LEU A 21 -19.50 -7.47 -19.06
N SER A 22 -19.07 -8.36 -18.17
CA SER A 22 -19.86 -8.85 -17.04
C SER A 22 -19.16 -8.38 -15.77
N LEU A 23 -19.90 -7.72 -14.88
CA LEU A 23 -19.33 -7.03 -13.72
C LEU A 23 -19.69 -7.76 -12.43
N LYS A 24 -18.71 -7.86 -11.53
CA LYS A 24 -18.90 -8.25 -10.14
C LYS A 24 -18.12 -7.30 -9.26
N PHE A 25 -18.76 -6.81 -8.20
CA PHE A 25 -18.18 -5.83 -7.29
C PHE A 25 -17.69 -6.51 -6.03
N PHE A 26 -16.52 -6.09 -5.57
CA PHE A 26 -15.91 -6.54 -4.34
C PHE A 26 -15.23 -5.34 -3.66
N PRO A 27 -15.05 -5.36 -2.33
CA PRO A 27 -14.24 -4.34 -1.67
C PRO A 27 -12.80 -4.41 -2.18
N GLU A 28 -12.11 -3.26 -2.12
CA GLU A 28 -10.68 -3.16 -2.41
C GLU A 28 -9.90 -4.20 -1.57
N GLY A 29 -8.89 -4.82 -2.15
CA GLY A 29 -8.11 -5.87 -1.48
C GLY A 29 -8.73 -7.26 -1.46
N PHE A 30 -10.00 -7.45 -1.82
CA PHE A 30 -10.62 -8.79 -1.89
C PHE A 30 -9.86 -9.74 -2.84
N GLY A 31 -9.30 -9.20 -3.93
CA GLY A 31 -8.45 -9.97 -4.85
C GLY A 31 -7.21 -10.57 -4.18
N LEU A 32 -6.67 -9.94 -3.14
CA LEU A 32 -5.53 -10.47 -2.37
C LEU A 32 -5.92 -11.74 -1.62
N TYR A 33 -7.12 -11.76 -1.03
CA TYR A 33 -7.67 -12.96 -0.40
C TYR A 33 -7.85 -14.10 -1.42
N LEU A 34 -8.42 -13.81 -2.60
CA LEU A 34 -8.59 -14.81 -3.65
C LEU A 34 -7.25 -15.37 -4.16
N ASN A 35 -6.25 -14.51 -4.32
CA ASN A 35 -4.90 -14.94 -4.70
C ASN A 35 -4.27 -15.82 -3.62
N ARG A 36 -4.42 -15.44 -2.34
CA ARG A 36 -3.92 -16.25 -1.22
C ARG A 36 -4.62 -17.60 -1.12
N LYS A 37 -5.93 -17.63 -1.33
CA LYS A 37 -6.71 -18.88 -1.42
C LYS A 37 -6.12 -19.82 -2.47
N LYS A 38 -5.97 -19.33 -3.71
CA LYS A 38 -5.37 -20.12 -4.80
C LYS A 38 -3.98 -20.66 -4.44
N GLN A 39 -3.13 -19.86 -3.81
CA GLN A 39 -1.81 -20.32 -3.36
C GLN A 39 -1.90 -21.44 -2.32
N LEU A 40 -2.79 -21.32 -1.34
CA LEU A 40 -2.98 -22.36 -0.31
C LEU A 40 -3.57 -23.65 -0.91
N ASP A 41 -4.50 -23.52 -1.84
CA ASP A 41 -5.09 -24.66 -2.57
C ASP A 41 -4.00 -25.47 -3.30
N THR A 42 -2.99 -24.82 -3.89
CA THR A 42 -1.88 -25.53 -4.58
C THR A 42 -1.01 -26.38 -3.67
N ILE A 43 -1.04 -26.14 -2.34
CA ILE A 43 -0.31 -26.91 -1.34
C ILE A 43 -1.25 -27.73 -0.44
N GLY A 44 -2.51 -27.92 -0.86
CA GLY A 44 -3.49 -28.74 -0.14
C GLY A 44 -3.99 -28.14 1.17
N LEU A 45 -3.86 -26.83 1.37
CA LEU A 45 -4.32 -26.15 2.58
C LEU A 45 -5.61 -25.37 2.31
N ALA A 46 -6.66 -25.62 3.10
CA ALA A 46 -7.91 -24.86 3.03
C ALA A 46 -7.78 -23.51 3.75
N ILE A 47 -8.05 -22.41 3.04
CA ILE A 47 -8.06 -21.07 3.64
C ILE A 47 -9.27 -20.88 4.57
N GLU A 48 -10.35 -21.63 4.35
CA GLU A 48 -11.60 -21.57 5.11
C GLU A 48 -11.42 -21.97 6.57
N GLN A 49 -10.41 -22.79 6.87
CA GLN A 49 -10.05 -23.22 8.23
C GLN A 49 -9.22 -22.17 8.98
N ARG A 50 -8.98 -21.00 8.39
CA ARG A 50 -8.12 -19.94 8.92
C ARG A 50 -8.87 -18.61 8.96
N ARG A 51 -8.60 -17.83 10.00
CA ARG A 51 -8.85 -16.39 9.96
C ARG A 51 -7.79 -15.74 9.08
N THR A 52 -8.22 -15.02 8.04
CA THR A 52 -7.33 -14.29 7.13
C THR A 52 -7.65 -12.80 7.21
N LEU A 53 -6.62 -12.00 7.41
CA LEU A 53 -6.73 -10.55 7.48
C LEU A 53 -5.97 -9.95 6.31
N ILE A 54 -6.62 -9.06 5.58
CA ILE A 54 -5.98 -8.26 4.54
C ILE A 54 -5.86 -6.84 5.07
N ALA A 55 -4.64 -6.45 5.43
CA ALA A 55 -4.32 -5.09 5.83
C ALA A 55 -3.84 -4.29 4.61
N MET A 56 -4.54 -3.20 4.30
CA MET A 56 -4.22 -2.29 3.20
C MET A 56 -3.72 -0.98 3.81
N MET A 57 -2.42 -0.78 3.74
CA MET A 57 -1.73 0.37 4.34
C MET A 57 -1.72 1.53 3.35
N GLY A 58 -2.74 2.40 3.43
CA GLY A 58 -2.94 3.49 2.47
C GLY A 58 -2.34 4.82 2.91
N HIS A 59 -2.38 5.77 1.97
CA HIS A 59 -1.98 7.16 2.21
C HIS A 59 -2.85 7.83 3.27
N ARG A 60 -4.18 7.68 3.16
CA ARG A 60 -5.16 8.32 4.06
C ARG A 60 -5.48 7.50 5.29
N ASN A 61 -5.50 6.18 5.16
CA ASN A 61 -5.99 5.28 6.18
C ASN A 61 -5.45 3.86 5.96
N LEU A 62 -5.45 3.08 7.03
CA LEU A 62 -5.24 1.64 6.99
C LEU A 62 -6.62 0.97 7.04
N SER A 63 -6.87 0.06 6.10
CA SER A 63 -8.11 -0.72 6.04
C SER A 63 -7.83 -2.19 6.32
N ILE A 64 -8.75 -2.85 7.03
CA ILE A 64 -8.68 -4.30 7.30
C ILE A 64 -9.92 -4.95 6.70
N LEU A 65 -9.71 -5.99 5.89
CA LEU A 65 -10.74 -6.97 5.59
C LEU A 65 -10.49 -8.24 6.40
N CYS A 66 -11.51 -8.70 7.13
CA CYS A 66 -11.46 -9.95 7.87
C CYS A 66 -12.22 -11.05 7.13
N PHE A 67 -11.60 -12.21 6.95
CA PHE A 67 -12.20 -13.39 6.36
C PHE A 67 -12.13 -14.55 7.35
N GLU A 68 -13.26 -15.19 7.60
CA GLU A 68 -13.36 -16.36 8.48
C GLU A 68 -14.34 -17.36 7.87
N GLY A 69 -14.02 -18.66 7.93
CA GLY A 69 -14.87 -19.69 7.33
C GLY A 69 -15.04 -19.52 5.82
N GLY A 70 -14.05 -18.92 5.15
CA GLY A 70 -14.10 -18.69 3.71
C GLY A 70 -14.80 -17.41 3.25
N SER A 71 -15.40 -16.65 4.17
CA SER A 71 -16.30 -15.53 3.87
C SER A 71 -15.85 -14.24 4.52
N LEU A 72 -16.11 -13.12 3.84
CA LEU A 72 -15.86 -11.78 4.37
C LEU A 72 -16.75 -11.51 5.60
N LYS A 73 -16.14 -11.06 6.70
CA LYS A 73 -16.79 -10.62 7.93
C LYS A 73 -16.81 -9.10 7.95
N THR A 74 -17.86 -8.52 7.38
CA THR A 74 -18.00 -7.06 7.25
C THR A 74 -17.97 -6.34 8.60
N ALA A 75 -18.61 -6.91 9.64
CA ALA A 75 -18.60 -6.34 10.99
C ALA A 75 -17.22 -6.29 11.67
N GLN A 76 -16.29 -7.13 11.20
CA GLN A 76 -14.89 -7.17 11.67
C GLN A 76 -13.93 -6.54 10.67
N SER A 77 -14.47 -5.94 9.59
CA SER A 77 -13.71 -5.22 8.57
C SER A 77 -13.98 -3.74 8.74
N ASN A 78 -12.94 -2.92 8.66
CA ASN A 78 -13.11 -1.48 8.80
C ASN A 78 -12.03 -0.73 8.01
N SER A 79 -12.14 0.59 7.97
CA SER A 79 -11.27 1.46 7.18
C SER A 79 -10.69 2.62 8.00
N ASP A 80 -10.73 2.50 9.33
CA ASP A 80 -10.53 3.63 10.25
C ASP A 80 -9.12 3.64 10.88
N GLY A 81 -8.23 2.78 10.38
CA GLY A 81 -6.84 2.72 10.82
C GLY A 81 -6.00 3.90 10.33
N PRO A 82 -4.77 4.03 10.86
CA PRO A 82 -3.91 5.19 10.62
C PRO A 82 -3.49 5.31 9.15
N GLY A 83 -3.49 6.53 8.62
CA GLY A 83 -2.91 6.85 7.32
C GLY A 83 -1.41 7.13 7.41
N PHE A 84 -0.68 6.77 6.36
CA PHE A 84 0.75 7.11 6.26
C PHE A 84 0.99 8.62 6.29
N TRP A 85 0.16 9.40 5.59
CA TRP A 85 0.42 10.84 5.41
C TRP A 85 0.31 11.64 6.70
N SER A 86 -0.66 11.34 7.56
CA SER A 86 -0.81 12.03 8.83
C SER A 86 0.39 11.77 9.75
N ALA A 87 0.92 10.53 9.77
CA ALA A 87 2.14 10.20 10.48
C ALA A 87 3.37 10.88 9.87
N PHE A 88 3.46 10.90 8.54
CA PHE A 88 4.52 11.59 7.80
C PHE A 88 4.57 13.07 8.16
N GLU A 89 3.46 13.80 8.03
CA GLU A 89 3.42 15.24 8.29
C GLU A 89 3.71 15.55 9.75
N LYS A 90 3.15 14.77 10.69
CA LYS A 90 3.39 14.95 12.12
C LYS A 90 4.87 14.84 12.46
N ALA A 91 5.53 13.76 12.02
CA ALA A 91 6.94 13.52 12.29
C ALA A 91 7.84 14.55 11.58
N ALA A 92 7.59 14.81 10.29
CA ALA A 92 8.33 15.78 9.50
C ALA A 92 8.30 17.18 10.14
N ARG A 93 7.11 17.67 10.51
CA ARG A 93 6.95 18.98 11.16
C ARG A 93 7.62 19.04 12.53
N SER A 94 7.55 17.97 13.32
CA SER A 94 8.21 17.91 14.63
C SER A 94 9.73 18.02 14.55
N LEU A 95 10.32 17.66 13.40
CA LEU A 95 11.75 17.75 13.12
C LEU A 95 12.12 18.98 12.26
N GLY A 96 11.19 19.94 12.11
CA GLY A 96 11.44 21.17 11.37
C GLY A 96 11.51 21.01 9.85
N VAL A 97 11.06 19.88 9.30
CA VAL A 97 10.93 19.71 7.84
C VAL A 97 9.71 20.50 7.36
N THR A 98 9.92 21.38 6.39
CA THR A 98 8.85 22.17 5.79
C THR A 98 8.29 21.48 4.53
N PRO A 99 7.09 21.85 4.07
CA PRO A 99 6.49 21.27 2.86
C PRO A 99 7.37 21.30 1.60
N ALA A 100 8.26 22.29 1.48
CA ALA A 100 9.18 22.38 0.34
C ALA A 100 10.15 21.18 0.23
N ASP A 101 10.45 20.53 1.36
CA ASP A 101 11.34 19.37 1.43
C ASP A 101 10.59 18.03 1.59
N TYR A 102 9.25 18.03 1.57
CA TYR A 102 8.47 16.79 1.72
C TYR A 102 8.73 15.77 0.60
N SER A 103 8.90 16.23 -0.64
CA SER A 103 9.22 15.35 -1.76
C SER A 103 10.59 14.69 -1.59
N ALA A 104 11.58 15.45 -1.12
CA ALA A 104 12.92 14.93 -0.81
C ALA A 104 12.85 13.88 0.31
N LEU A 105 12.14 14.17 1.40
CA LEU A 105 11.95 13.21 2.48
C LEU A 105 11.18 11.95 2.03
N LEU A 106 10.15 12.09 1.20
CA LEU A 106 9.40 10.95 0.64
C LEU A 106 10.28 10.10 -0.29
N SER A 107 11.14 10.73 -1.09
CA SER A 107 12.14 10.03 -1.91
C SER A 107 13.14 9.26 -1.05
N ALA A 108 13.62 9.86 0.05
CA ALA A 108 14.49 9.15 1.00
C ALA A 108 13.81 7.92 1.62
N LEU A 109 12.52 8.03 1.96
CA LEU A 109 11.73 6.93 2.51
C LEU A 109 11.52 5.79 1.50
N THR A 110 11.15 6.12 0.26
CA THR A 110 10.75 5.16 -0.77
C THR A 110 11.94 4.49 -1.47
N THR A 111 13.05 5.21 -1.63
CA THR A 111 14.25 4.69 -2.32
C THR A 111 15.31 4.14 -1.38
N GLY A 112 15.27 4.50 -0.08
CA GLY A 112 16.32 4.22 0.89
C GLY A 112 17.58 5.09 0.71
N GLN A 113 17.66 5.93 -0.32
CA GLN A 113 18.76 6.88 -0.51
C GLN A 113 18.52 8.13 0.34
N THR A 114 19.23 8.27 1.46
CA THR A 114 18.91 9.32 2.44
C THR A 114 19.40 10.71 2.04
N LYS A 115 20.42 10.80 1.19
CA LYS A 115 20.94 12.07 0.66
C LYS A 115 20.09 12.54 -0.52
N GLN A 116 19.33 13.61 -0.32
CA GLN A 116 18.38 14.15 -1.30
C GLN A 116 18.58 15.66 -1.45
N ILE A 117 18.16 16.22 -2.58
CA ILE A 117 18.23 17.67 -2.80
C ILE A 117 17.14 18.35 -1.97
N SER A 118 17.54 19.17 -1.00
CA SER A 118 16.67 20.03 -0.21
C SER A 118 16.47 21.36 -0.93
N GLN A 119 15.21 21.75 -1.10
CA GLN A 119 14.84 23.07 -1.62
C GLN A 119 15.11 24.16 -0.59
N VAL A 120 14.88 23.87 0.70
CA VAL A 120 15.10 24.84 1.79
C VAL A 120 16.58 25.16 1.99
N ARG A 121 17.44 24.15 1.84
CA ARG A 121 18.90 24.27 2.07
C ARG A 121 19.70 24.50 0.79
N ALA A 122 19.02 24.55 -0.36
CA ALA A 122 19.62 24.74 -1.69
C ALA A 122 20.81 23.80 -1.96
N GLY A 123 20.66 22.51 -1.66
CA GLY A 123 21.74 21.53 -1.79
C GLY A 123 21.39 20.13 -1.33
N VAL A 124 22.36 19.22 -1.40
CA VAL A 124 22.20 17.86 -0.91
C VAL A 124 22.17 17.87 0.62
N TYR A 125 21.12 17.30 1.18
CA TYR A 125 20.93 17.14 2.62
C TYR A 125 20.64 15.66 2.95
N ASP A 126 21.09 15.23 4.13
CA ASP A 126 20.85 13.88 4.61
C ASP A 126 19.56 13.84 5.44
N PHE A 127 18.54 13.16 4.91
CA PHE A 127 17.23 13.00 5.54
C PHE A 127 17.12 11.71 6.37
N ALA A 128 18.23 11.02 6.67
CA ALA A 128 18.21 9.73 7.37
C ALA A 128 17.40 9.76 8.68
N GLU A 129 17.67 10.75 9.54
CA GLU A 129 17.00 10.90 10.84
C GLU A 129 15.49 11.15 10.67
N MET A 130 15.12 12.04 9.77
CA MET A 130 13.71 12.36 9.49
C MET A 130 12.97 11.16 8.90
N ALA A 131 13.61 10.43 8.00
CA ALA A 131 13.04 9.22 7.40
C ALA A 131 12.79 8.16 8.48
N GLU A 132 13.74 7.96 9.40
CA GLU A 132 13.57 6.99 10.46
C GLU A 132 12.46 7.41 11.45
N ALA A 133 12.40 8.69 11.82
CA ALA A 133 11.33 9.19 12.68
C ALA A 133 9.94 9.01 12.07
N VAL A 134 9.79 9.23 10.75
CA VAL A 134 8.53 8.96 10.04
C VAL A 134 8.19 7.46 10.08
N ARG A 135 9.15 6.57 9.81
CA ARG A 135 8.94 5.12 9.87
C ARG A 135 8.46 4.69 11.26
N GLN A 136 9.16 5.10 12.30
CA GLN A 136 8.81 4.75 13.68
C GLN A 136 7.44 5.30 14.07
N THR A 137 7.14 6.56 13.73
CA THR A 137 5.84 7.17 14.05
C THR A 137 4.70 6.42 13.38
N TYR A 138 4.83 6.11 12.09
CA TYR A 138 3.78 5.38 11.37
C TYR A 138 3.66 3.94 11.87
N TRP A 139 4.77 3.24 12.06
CA TRP A 139 4.75 1.85 12.51
C TRP A 139 4.21 1.69 13.93
N GLN A 140 4.48 2.65 14.83
CA GLN A 140 3.88 2.68 16.15
C GLN A 140 2.35 2.83 16.06
N ALA A 141 1.86 3.76 15.24
CA ALA A 141 0.42 3.95 15.05
C ALA A 141 -0.25 2.69 14.48
N VAL A 142 0.37 2.06 13.49
CA VAL A 142 -0.10 0.80 12.91
C VAL A 142 -0.08 -0.32 13.94
N SER A 143 0.98 -0.44 14.73
CA SER A 143 1.11 -1.50 15.75
C SER A 143 0.03 -1.41 16.82
N VAL A 144 -0.23 -0.21 17.34
CA VAL A 144 -1.32 0.04 18.30
C VAL A 144 -2.66 -0.32 17.68
N TYR A 145 -2.93 0.18 16.48
CA TYR A 145 -4.19 -0.10 15.79
C TYR A 145 -4.41 -1.60 15.54
N LEU A 146 -3.38 -2.33 15.12
CA LEU A 146 -3.46 -3.79 14.92
C LEU A 146 -3.63 -4.55 16.23
N GLN A 147 -3.00 -4.12 17.32
CA GLN A 147 -3.20 -4.73 18.64
C GLN A 147 -4.67 -4.61 19.07
N ASP A 148 -5.23 -3.40 18.97
CA ASP A 148 -6.60 -3.11 19.40
C ASP A 148 -7.66 -3.84 18.54
N ASN A 149 -7.38 -4.10 17.26
CA ASN A 149 -8.36 -4.65 16.32
C ASN A 149 -8.16 -6.13 15.97
N LEU A 150 -6.98 -6.71 16.22
CA LEU A 150 -6.66 -8.09 15.81
C LEU A 150 -6.38 -9.02 16.99
N LEU A 151 -5.90 -8.50 18.12
CA LEU A 151 -5.53 -9.31 19.30
C LEU A 151 -6.55 -9.23 20.44
N GLY A 152 -7.58 -8.38 20.30
CA GLY A 152 -8.75 -8.32 21.18
C GLY A 152 -9.80 -9.37 20.85
#